data_AF-A0A1E5Q471-F1
#
_entry.id   AF-A0A1E5Q471-F1
#
_cell.length_a   1.000
_cell.length_b   1.000
_cell.length_c   1.000
_cell.angle_alpha   90.00
_cell.angle_beta   90.00
_cell.angle_gamma   90.00
#
_symmetry.space_group_name_H-M   'P 1'
#
loop_
_entity.id
_entity.type
_entity.pdbx_description
1 polymer ?
#
loop_
_entity_poly.entity_id
_entity_poly.type
_entity_poly.pdbx_seq_one_letter_code
_entity_poly.pdbx_strand_id
1 'polypeptide(L)'
;MTEAPQILLAHHLKVLRLPTFLREYDKLARQCAAEGVDHVRYLIRLTELELIDRERRMVERRIKQAKFPAVKSLDSFNYKTLPSLNKMLVVDLARCEYVERRENVIALGNSGTGKTHIALGLGLAACQKGLAVGFTTAAALVHELMEARDEKRLLRFQKQLANYRLLIIDELGFVPLSKTGAELLFEVFSQRYERGSTIVTSNLPFDEWTEVFGSERL
;
A
#
# COMPACT_ATOMS: atom_id res chain seq x y z
N MET A 1 -49.38 -7.61 9.13
CA MET A 1 -48.80 -8.77 8.41
C MET A 1 -47.86 -8.26 7.33
N THR A 2 -46.60 -7.91 7.63
CA THR A 2 -45.72 -7.32 6.58
C THR A 2 -44.21 -7.33 6.87
N GLU A 3 -43.71 -7.98 7.93
CA GLU A 3 -42.26 -8.00 8.20
C GLU A 3 -41.51 -9.14 7.47
N ALA A 4 -42.20 -10.20 7.04
CA ALA A 4 -41.57 -11.38 6.44
C ALA A 4 -40.71 -11.07 5.18
N PRO A 5 -41.14 -10.21 4.24
CA PRO A 5 -40.31 -9.86 3.08
C PRO A 5 -39.04 -9.09 3.45
N GLN A 6 -39.13 -8.18 4.43
CA GLN A 6 -37.99 -7.37 4.89
C GLN A 6 -36.97 -8.21 5.65
N ILE A 7 -37.45 -9.15 6.48
CA ILE A 7 -36.59 -10.10 7.21
C ILE A 7 -35.85 -11.00 6.21
N LEU A 8 -36.56 -11.53 5.21
CA LEU A 8 -35.97 -12.39 4.18
C LEU A 8 -34.94 -11.63 3.34
N LEU A 9 -35.26 -10.40 2.92
CA LEU A 9 -34.32 -9.52 2.21
C LEU A 9 -33.07 -9.25 3.05
N ALA A 10 -33.24 -8.89 4.32
CA ALA A 10 -32.10 -8.64 5.22
C ALA A 10 -31.22 -9.88 5.38
N HIS A 11 -31.81 -11.08 5.46
CA HIS A 11 -31.06 -12.34 5.50
C HIS A 11 -30.27 -12.56 4.20
N HIS A 12 -30.92 -12.42 3.04
CA HIS A 12 -30.25 -12.58 1.74
C HIS A 12 -29.10 -11.60 1.55
N LEU A 13 -29.28 -10.32 1.90
CA LEU A 13 -28.24 -9.30 1.80
C LEU A 13 -27.05 -9.60 2.71
N LYS A 14 -27.26 -10.18 3.90
CA LYS A 14 -26.17 -10.65 4.76
C LYS A 14 -25.41 -11.82 4.13
N VAL A 15 -26.11 -12.81 3.60
CA VAL A 15 -25.50 -13.99 2.94
C VAL A 15 -24.68 -13.57 1.70
N LEU A 16 -25.20 -12.64 0.91
CA LEU A 16 -24.52 -12.09 -0.27
C LEU A 16 -23.41 -11.07 0.07
N ARG A 17 -23.23 -10.76 1.37
CA ARG A 17 -22.26 -9.76 1.87
C ARG A 17 -22.47 -8.38 1.25
N LEU A 18 -23.72 -7.90 1.21
CA LEU A 18 -24.12 -6.57 0.73
C LEU A 18 -24.51 -5.66 1.91
N PRO A 19 -23.54 -5.23 2.75
CA PRO A 19 -23.81 -4.45 3.95
C PRO A 19 -24.35 -3.04 3.66
N THR A 20 -23.99 -2.43 2.52
CA THR A 20 -24.49 -1.10 2.15
C THR A 20 -25.93 -1.20 1.66
N PHE A 21 -26.26 -2.25 0.91
CA PHE A 21 -27.66 -2.55 0.60
C PHE A 21 -28.49 -2.66 1.88
N LEU A 22 -28.03 -3.48 2.83
CA LEU A 22 -28.76 -3.72 4.08
C LEU A 22 -29.05 -2.42 4.85
N ARG A 23 -28.13 -1.44 4.81
CA ARG A 23 -28.24 -0.15 5.50
C ARG A 23 -29.06 0.88 4.73
N GLU A 24 -28.96 0.92 3.40
CA GLU A 24 -29.46 2.03 2.59
C GLU A 24 -30.73 1.71 1.77
N TYR A 25 -31.07 0.43 1.56
CA TYR A 25 -32.12 0.04 0.60
C TYR A 25 -33.47 0.72 0.87
N ASP A 26 -33.93 0.74 2.12
CA ASP A 26 -35.24 1.29 2.50
C ASP A 26 -35.28 2.80 2.32
N LYS A 27 -34.24 3.51 2.77
CA LYS A 27 -34.11 4.95 2.60
C LYS A 27 -34.10 5.34 1.12
N LEU A 28 -33.29 4.64 0.32
CA LEU A 28 -33.17 4.92 -1.11
C LEU A 28 -34.44 4.56 -1.87
N ALA A 29 -35.14 3.50 -1.48
CA ALA A 29 -36.43 3.12 -2.06
C ALA A 29 -37.49 4.22 -1.85
N ARG A 30 -37.58 4.77 -0.63
CA ARG A 30 -38.49 5.89 -0.33
C ARG A 30 -38.15 7.15 -1.14
N GLN A 31 -36.86 7.48 -1.28
CA GLN A 31 -36.41 8.59 -2.11
C GLN A 31 -36.76 8.40 -3.59
N CYS A 32 -36.47 7.22 -4.14
CA CYS A 32 -36.78 6.91 -5.55
C CYS A 32 -38.28 6.93 -5.82
N ALA A 33 -39.10 6.44 -4.88
CA ALA A 33 -40.56 6.50 -4.98
C ALA A 33 -41.08 7.95 -5.01
N ALA A 34 -40.50 8.84 -4.19
CA ALA A 34 -40.86 10.27 -4.18
C ALA A 34 -40.43 11.00 -5.45
N GLU A 35 -39.30 10.61 -6.04
CA GLU A 35 -38.75 11.19 -7.28
C GLU A 35 -39.36 10.59 -8.57
N GLY A 36 -40.23 9.58 -8.46
CA GLY A 36 -40.77 8.87 -9.64
C GLY A 36 -39.72 8.09 -10.42
N VAL A 37 -38.65 7.65 -9.74
CA VAL A 37 -37.54 6.88 -10.34
C VAL A 37 -37.95 5.42 -10.48
N ASP A 38 -37.68 4.82 -11.65
CA ASP A 38 -38.00 3.43 -11.92
C ASP A 38 -37.15 2.43 -11.09
N HIS A 39 -37.57 1.16 -11.09
CA HIS A 39 -36.91 0.12 -10.32
C HIS A 39 -35.48 -0.17 -10.78
N VAL A 40 -35.19 -0.02 -12.08
CA VAL A 40 -33.86 -0.26 -12.65
C VAL A 40 -32.89 0.81 -12.16
N ARG A 41 -33.28 2.09 -12.19
CA ARG A 41 -32.47 3.21 -11.68
C ARG A 41 -32.30 3.15 -10.17
N TYR A 42 -33.32 2.73 -9.42
CA TYR A 42 -33.17 2.45 -7.99
C TYR A 42 -32.08 1.39 -7.74
N LEU A 43 -32.12 0.28 -8.49
CA LEU A 43 -31.13 -0.78 -8.35
C LEU A 43 -29.72 -0.29 -8.71
N ILE A 44 -29.58 0.48 -9.80
CA ILE A 44 -28.30 1.10 -10.19
C ILE A 44 -27.76 1.97 -9.04
N ARG A 45 -28.55 2.92 -8.53
CA ARG A 45 -28.14 3.79 -7.42
C ARG A 45 -27.71 2.98 -6.18
N LEU A 46 -28.43 1.90 -5.86
CA LEU A 46 -28.09 1.04 -4.71
C LEU A 46 -26.78 0.27 -4.95
N THR A 47 -26.58 -0.26 -6.16
CA THR A 47 -25.33 -0.94 -6.54
C THR A 47 -24.14 0.01 -6.53
N GLU A 48 -24.31 1.25 -7.00
CA GLU A 48 -23.26 2.28 -6.98
C GLU A 48 -22.82 2.59 -5.55
N LEU A 49 -23.76 2.78 -4.62
CA LEU A 49 -23.44 3.00 -3.20
C LEU A 49 -22.63 1.85 -2.59
N GLU A 50 -22.99 0.60 -2.90
CA GLU A 50 -22.25 -0.58 -2.43
C GLU A 50 -20.85 -0.67 -3.05
N LEU A 51 -20.71 -0.39 -4.35
CA LEU A 51 -19.40 -0.37 -5.01
C LEU A 51 -18.47 0.69 -4.41
N ILE A 52 -18.96 1.91 -4.22
CA ILE A 52 -18.21 3.02 -3.61
C ILE A 52 -17.77 2.67 -2.18
N ASP A 53 -18.67 2.15 -1.35
CA ASP A 53 -18.35 1.79 0.03
C ASP A 53 -17.36 0.61 0.08
N ARG A 54 -17.49 -0.37 -0.82
CA ARG A 54 -16.52 -1.48 -0.93
C ARG A 54 -15.13 -1.01 -1.35
N GLU A 55 -15.04 -0.15 -2.36
CA GLU A 55 -13.78 0.44 -2.80
C GLU A 55 -13.13 1.21 -1.66
N ARG A 56 -13.90 2.08 -0.99
CA ARG A 56 -13.43 2.85 0.18
C ARG A 56 -12.88 1.94 1.28
N ARG A 57 -13.64 0.93 1.72
CA ARG A 57 -13.20 0.00 2.78
C ARG A 57 -11.98 -0.82 2.35
N MET A 58 -11.91 -1.18 1.07
CA MET A 58 -10.75 -1.87 0.52
C MET A 58 -9.51 -0.99 0.64
N VAL A 59 -9.57 0.27 0.21
CA VAL A 59 -8.47 1.24 0.32
C VAL A 59 -8.08 1.50 1.77
N GLU A 60 -9.05 1.78 2.66
CA GLU A 60 -8.80 1.98 4.10
C GLU A 60 -8.08 0.78 4.72
N ARG A 61 -8.50 -0.45 4.36
CA ARG A 61 -7.85 -1.67 4.81
C ARG A 61 -6.42 -1.79 4.26
N ARG A 62 -6.18 -1.45 2.99
CA ARG A 62 -4.83 -1.47 2.39
C ARG A 62 -3.89 -0.49 3.09
N ILE A 63 -4.34 0.75 3.31
CA ILE A 63 -3.57 1.78 4.02
C ILE A 63 -3.23 1.30 5.43
N LYS A 64 -4.21 0.73 6.17
CA LYS A 64 -3.97 0.19 7.51
C LYS A 64 -2.97 -0.97 7.51
N GLN A 65 -3.06 -1.87 6.53
CA GLN A 65 -2.14 -3.00 6.37
C GLN A 65 -0.73 -2.58 5.98
N ALA A 66 -0.57 -1.46 5.28
CA ALA A 66 0.72 -0.95 4.86
C ALA A 66 1.60 -0.45 6.00
N LYS A 67 1.02 -0.16 7.18
CA LYS A 67 1.72 0.31 8.39
C LYS A 67 2.58 1.56 8.16
N PHE A 68 2.07 2.52 7.39
CA PHE A 68 2.75 3.80 7.21
C PHE A 68 2.91 4.54 8.55
N PRO A 69 4.08 5.15 8.84
CA PRO A 69 4.29 5.96 10.03
C PRO A 69 3.44 7.24 10.01
N ALA A 70 3.14 7.74 8.82
CA ALA A 70 2.20 8.83 8.60
C ALA A 70 1.55 8.68 7.22
N VAL A 71 0.31 9.14 7.08
CA VAL A 71 -0.37 9.23 5.78
C VAL A 71 0.00 10.56 5.14
N LYS A 72 0.77 10.52 4.06
CA LYS A 72 1.20 11.69 3.28
C LYS A 72 0.77 11.53 1.83
N SER A 73 0.13 12.53 1.25
CA SER A 73 -0.23 12.53 -0.17
C SER A 73 0.82 13.29 -0.98
N LEU A 74 0.96 12.94 -2.26
CA LEU A 74 1.82 13.69 -3.18
C LEU A 74 1.33 15.13 -3.40
N ASP A 75 0.03 15.37 -3.25
CA ASP A 75 -0.57 16.72 -3.36
C ASP A 75 -0.09 17.65 -2.23
N SER A 76 0.19 17.08 -1.05
CA SER A 76 0.72 17.85 0.08
C SER A 76 2.23 18.13 -0.02
N PHE A 77 2.92 17.58 -1.04
CA PHE A 77 4.36 17.78 -1.20
C PHE A 77 4.65 19.13 -1.85
N ASN A 78 5.50 19.94 -1.20
CA ASN A 78 5.90 21.23 -1.76
C ASN A 78 7.07 21.06 -2.73
N TYR A 79 6.79 20.86 -4.01
CA TYR A 79 7.83 20.73 -5.05
C TYR A 79 8.77 21.95 -5.15
N LYS A 80 8.39 23.13 -4.63
CA LYS A 80 9.27 24.30 -4.62
C LYS A 80 10.47 24.13 -3.67
N THR A 81 10.38 23.26 -2.65
CA THR A 81 11.48 23.01 -1.72
C THR A 81 12.54 22.07 -2.29
N LEU A 82 12.24 21.36 -3.39
CA LEU A 82 13.20 20.49 -4.08
C LEU A 82 13.09 20.66 -5.61
N PRO A 83 13.64 21.75 -6.18
CA PRO A 83 13.49 22.08 -7.60
C PRO A 83 14.11 21.03 -8.55
N SER A 84 15.10 20.27 -8.08
CA SER A 84 15.74 19.19 -8.84
C SER A 84 14.85 17.96 -9.00
N LEU A 85 13.77 17.83 -8.23
CA LEU A 85 12.85 16.70 -8.33
C LEU A 85 11.99 16.84 -9.59
N ASN A 86 12.08 15.85 -10.49
CA ASN A 86 11.23 15.81 -11.66
C ASN A 86 9.78 15.49 -11.27
N LYS A 87 8.95 16.53 -11.18
CA LYS A 87 7.52 16.40 -10.84
C LYS A 87 6.77 15.49 -11.81
N MET A 88 7.09 15.51 -13.11
CA MET A 88 6.41 14.65 -14.09
C MET A 88 6.68 13.17 -13.81
N LEU A 89 7.92 12.83 -13.47
CA LEU A 89 8.29 11.47 -13.08
C LEU A 89 7.52 11.02 -11.83
N VAL A 90 7.41 11.87 -10.80
CA VAL A 90 6.65 11.54 -9.58
C VAL A 90 5.17 11.30 -9.89
N VAL A 91 4.57 12.12 -10.75
CA VAL A 91 3.18 11.96 -11.19
C VAL A 91 2.99 10.68 -12.01
N ASP A 92 3.96 10.33 -12.86
CA ASP A 92 3.94 9.09 -13.63
C ASP A 92 4.06 7.86 -12.70
N LEU A 93 5.00 7.88 -11.77
CA LEU A 93 5.15 6.85 -10.73
C LEU A 93 3.87 6.70 -9.89
N ALA A 94 3.14 7.77 -9.61
CA ALA A 94 1.86 7.71 -8.89
C ALA A 94 0.78 6.87 -9.63
N ARG A 95 0.96 6.61 -10.92
CA ARG A 95 0.11 5.69 -11.69
C ARG A 95 0.42 4.22 -11.41
N CYS A 96 1.49 3.91 -10.68
CA CYS A 96 1.88 2.56 -10.27
C CYS A 96 2.13 1.58 -11.43
N GLU A 97 2.32 2.06 -12.66
CA GLU A 97 2.65 1.18 -13.79
C GLU A 97 4.00 0.47 -13.60
N TYR A 98 4.95 1.15 -12.96
CA TYR A 98 6.22 0.58 -12.52
C TYR A 98 6.00 -0.66 -11.61
N VAL A 99 4.92 -0.67 -10.81
CA VAL A 99 4.59 -1.81 -9.94
C VAL A 99 4.17 -3.05 -10.75
N GLU A 100 3.43 -2.83 -11.84
CA GLU A 100 3.03 -3.89 -12.76
C GLU A 100 4.22 -4.41 -13.58
N ARG A 101 5.13 -3.51 -13.98
CA ARG A 101 6.40 -3.85 -14.65
C ARG A 101 7.46 -4.45 -13.73
N ARG A 102 7.21 -4.47 -12.41
CA ARG A 102 8.14 -4.98 -11.38
C ARG A 102 9.44 -4.18 -11.30
N GLU A 103 9.37 -2.89 -11.61
CA GLU A 103 10.49 -1.95 -11.54
C GLU A 103 10.66 -1.43 -10.11
N ASN A 104 11.91 -1.28 -9.69
CA ASN A 104 12.23 -0.70 -8.38
C ASN A 104 12.44 0.80 -8.49
N VAL A 105 12.13 1.53 -7.41
CA VAL A 105 12.38 2.97 -7.32
C VAL A 105 13.39 3.22 -6.22
N ILE A 106 14.45 3.94 -6.53
CA ILE A 106 15.46 4.34 -5.55
C ILE A 106 15.40 5.86 -5.42
N ALA A 107 15.07 6.35 -4.23
CA ALA A 107 15.11 7.76 -3.88
C ALA A 107 16.40 8.05 -3.10
N LEU A 108 17.34 8.76 -3.74
CA LEU A 108 18.61 9.16 -3.14
C LEU A 108 18.67 10.66 -2.86
N GLY A 109 19.39 11.03 -1.82
CA GLY A 109 19.72 12.43 -1.51
C GLY A 109 19.77 12.72 -0.02
N ASN A 110 20.23 13.93 0.33
CA ASN A 110 20.45 14.35 1.72
C ASN A 110 19.21 14.19 2.62
N SER A 111 19.42 14.12 3.93
CA SER A 111 18.31 14.12 4.89
C SER A 111 17.45 15.39 4.74
N GLY A 112 16.15 15.27 5.03
CA GLY A 112 15.20 16.39 4.95
C GLY A 112 14.72 16.79 3.55
N THR A 113 15.15 16.12 2.48
CA THR A 113 14.72 16.43 1.09
C THR A 113 13.35 15.85 0.71
N GLY A 114 12.69 15.11 1.60
CA GLY A 114 11.33 14.60 1.37
C GLY A 114 11.25 13.24 0.68
N LYS A 115 12.34 12.46 0.60
CA LYS A 115 12.36 11.09 0.07
C LYS A 115 11.27 10.20 0.68
N THR A 116 11.20 10.16 2.01
CA THR A 116 10.17 9.42 2.75
C THR A 116 8.77 9.92 2.41
N HIS A 117 8.55 11.24 2.25
CA HIS A 117 7.24 11.78 1.85
C HIS A 117 6.83 11.26 0.47
N ILE A 118 7.73 11.33 -0.51
CA ILE A 118 7.46 10.82 -1.86
C ILE A 118 7.19 9.31 -1.82
N ALA A 119 7.99 8.53 -1.11
CA ALA A 119 7.78 7.09 -0.95
C ALA A 119 6.41 6.78 -0.33
N LEU A 120 6.03 7.47 0.75
CA LEU A 120 4.72 7.34 1.39
C LEU A 120 3.57 7.75 0.44
N GLY A 121 3.75 8.81 -0.33
CA GLY A 121 2.76 9.27 -1.32
C GLY A 121 2.55 8.26 -2.44
N LEU A 122 3.63 7.65 -2.95
CA LEU A 122 3.55 6.56 -3.93
C LEU A 122 2.92 5.30 -3.33
N GLY A 123 3.25 4.97 -2.07
CA GLY A 123 2.62 3.88 -1.33
C GLY A 123 1.12 4.10 -1.13
N LEU A 124 0.70 5.34 -0.83
CA LEU A 124 -0.70 5.71 -0.72
C LEU A 124 -1.44 5.58 -2.05
N ALA A 125 -0.85 6.05 -3.15
CA ALA A 125 -1.40 5.88 -4.49
C ALA A 125 -1.56 4.39 -4.88
N ALA A 126 -0.58 3.56 -4.53
CA ALA A 126 -0.67 2.11 -4.74
C ALA A 126 -1.79 1.47 -3.91
N CYS A 127 -1.98 1.88 -2.65
CA CYS A 127 -3.11 1.43 -1.83
C CYS A 127 -4.46 1.85 -2.41
N GLN A 128 -4.57 3.06 -2.98
CA GLN A 128 -5.78 3.55 -3.65
C GLN A 128 -6.12 2.72 -4.89
N LYS A 129 -5.11 2.20 -5.61
CA LYS A 129 -5.27 1.21 -6.68
C LYS A 129 -5.51 -0.23 -6.19
N GLY A 130 -5.68 -0.42 -4.88
CA GLY A 130 -5.96 -1.71 -4.26
C GLY A 130 -4.78 -2.68 -4.16
N LEU A 131 -3.57 -2.21 -4.45
CA LEU A 131 -2.34 -2.99 -4.36
C LEU A 131 -2.00 -3.28 -2.89
N ALA A 132 -1.41 -4.45 -2.64
CA ALA A 132 -0.88 -4.78 -1.32
C ALA A 132 0.47 -4.06 -1.14
N VAL A 133 0.53 -3.13 -0.18
CA VAL A 133 1.73 -2.34 0.13
C VAL A 133 2.22 -2.69 1.53
N GLY A 134 3.52 -2.70 1.74
CA GLY A 134 4.15 -2.74 3.06
C GLY A 134 5.17 -1.61 3.21
N PHE A 135 5.30 -1.05 4.42
CA PHE A 135 6.31 -0.06 4.77
C PHE A 135 7.11 -0.54 5.98
N THR A 136 8.43 -0.32 5.95
CA THR A 136 9.34 -0.54 7.08
C THR A 136 10.60 0.30 6.89
N THR A 137 11.35 0.57 7.96
CA THR A 137 12.72 1.09 7.82
C THR A 137 13.68 -0.08 7.61
N ALA A 138 14.83 0.16 6.97
CA ALA A 138 15.83 -0.88 6.78
C ALA A 138 16.28 -1.51 8.12
N ALA A 139 16.51 -0.67 9.14
CA ALA A 139 16.89 -1.12 10.48
C ALA A 139 15.80 -1.99 11.14
N ALA A 140 14.53 -1.57 11.09
CA ALA A 140 13.42 -2.33 11.65
C ALA A 140 13.21 -3.66 10.91
N LEU A 141 13.34 -3.66 9.59
CA LEU A 141 13.24 -4.87 8.79
C LEU A 141 14.32 -5.89 9.14
N VAL A 142 15.57 -5.45 9.26
CA VAL A 142 16.69 -6.30 9.65
C VAL A 142 16.48 -6.87 11.05
N HIS A 143 16.03 -6.05 12.00
CA HIS A 143 15.69 -6.51 13.34
C HIS A 143 14.59 -7.59 13.31
N GLU A 144 13.48 -7.33 12.61
CA GLU A 144 12.37 -8.30 12.47
C GLU A 144 12.81 -9.60 11.76
N LEU A 145 13.71 -9.52 10.77
CA LEU A 145 14.30 -10.68 10.09
C LEU A 145 15.18 -11.52 11.04
N MET A 146 16.00 -10.87 11.86
CA MET A 146 16.84 -11.54 12.85
C MET A 146 15.99 -12.25 13.91
N GLU A 147 15.01 -11.56 14.51
CA GLU A 147 14.07 -12.18 15.45
C GLU A 147 13.30 -13.34 14.81
N ALA A 148 12.83 -13.16 13.56
CA ALA A 148 12.12 -14.21 12.86
C ALA A 148 12.97 -15.46 12.65
N ARG A 149 14.27 -15.30 12.43
CA ARG A 149 15.22 -16.41 12.30
C ARG A 149 15.39 -17.12 13.63
N ASP A 150 15.61 -16.38 14.71
CA ASP A 150 15.86 -16.95 16.04
C ASP A 150 14.61 -17.70 16.56
N GLU A 151 13.41 -17.21 16.22
CA GLU A 151 12.13 -17.85 16.51
C GLU A 151 11.69 -18.91 15.46
N LYS A 152 12.56 -19.28 14.51
CA LYS A 152 12.28 -20.27 13.44
C LYS A 152 11.04 -19.96 12.58
N ARG A 153 10.69 -18.68 12.42
CA ARG A 153 9.59 -18.18 11.57
C ARG A 153 10.06 -17.38 10.35
N LEU A 154 11.37 -17.36 10.05
CA LEU A 154 11.96 -16.58 8.95
C LEU A 154 11.25 -16.81 7.60
N LEU A 155 11.08 -18.07 7.19
CA LEU A 155 10.43 -18.42 5.92
C LEU A 155 9.00 -17.88 5.82
N ARG A 156 8.26 -17.86 6.94
CA ARG A 156 6.90 -17.31 6.97
C ARG A 156 6.92 -15.80 6.79
N PHE A 157 7.86 -15.12 7.45
CA PHE A 157 8.00 -13.67 7.35
C PHE A 157 8.46 -13.24 5.94
N GLN A 158 9.45 -13.92 5.36
CA GLN A 158 9.88 -13.71 3.98
C GLN A 158 8.74 -13.91 2.97
N LYS A 159 7.92 -14.96 3.13
CA LYS A 159 6.71 -15.14 2.30
C LYS A 159 5.72 -13.99 2.45
N GLN A 160 5.54 -13.46 3.66
CA GLN A 160 4.71 -12.28 3.89
C GLN A 160 5.27 -11.06 3.14
N LEU A 161 6.58 -10.81 3.24
CA LEU A 161 7.24 -9.72 2.53
C LEU A 161 7.11 -9.87 1.01
N ALA A 162 7.25 -11.09 0.48
CA ALA A 162 7.10 -11.38 -0.95
C ALA A 162 5.68 -11.13 -1.47
N ASN A 163 4.65 -11.30 -0.64
CA ASN A 163 3.25 -11.10 -1.02
C ASN A 163 2.87 -9.62 -1.22
N TYR A 164 3.67 -8.67 -0.75
CA TYR A 164 3.45 -7.26 -1.07
C TYR A 164 3.77 -6.99 -2.54
N ARG A 165 2.82 -6.38 -3.25
CA ARG A 165 3.06 -5.88 -4.62
C ARG A 165 4.06 -4.73 -4.61
N LEU A 166 4.03 -3.91 -3.56
CA LEU A 166 4.99 -2.84 -3.31
C LEU A 166 5.52 -2.94 -1.88
N LEU A 167 6.83 -3.02 -1.71
CA LEU A 167 7.49 -2.91 -0.41
C LEU A 167 8.29 -1.62 -0.36
N ILE A 168 8.10 -0.81 0.67
CA ILE A 168 8.86 0.43 0.89
C ILE A 168 9.83 0.17 2.03
N ILE A 169 11.11 0.36 1.76
CA ILE A 169 12.20 0.23 2.71
C ILE A 169 12.85 1.61 2.86
N ASP A 170 12.54 2.28 3.97
CA ASP A 170 12.99 3.64 4.25
C ASP A 170 14.34 3.64 4.99
N GLU A 171 15.12 4.71 4.83
CA GLU A 171 16.35 4.98 5.59
C GLU A 171 17.45 3.91 5.46
N LEU A 172 17.62 3.34 4.26
CA LEU A 172 18.73 2.44 4.02
C LEU A 172 20.05 3.20 4.11
N GLY A 173 21.01 2.66 4.89
CA GLY A 173 22.32 3.27 5.08
C GLY A 173 22.40 4.31 6.20
N PHE A 174 21.32 4.55 6.95
CA PHE A 174 21.36 5.46 8.10
C PHE A 174 22.09 4.88 9.32
N VAL A 175 21.99 3.56 9.52
CA VAL A 175 22.66 2.82 10.61
C VAL A 175 23.45 1.66 10.01
N PRO A 176 24.69 1.38 10.48
CA PRO A 176 25.43 0.20 10.05
C PRO A 176 24.64 -1.08 10.37
N LEU A 177 24.50 -1.96 9.37
CA LEU A 177 23.88 -3.26 9.54
C LEU A 177 24.92 -4.28 10.01
N SER A 178 24.50 -5.25 10.83
CA SER A 178 25.34 -6.43 11.06
C SER A 178 25.48 -7.23 9.76
N LYS A 179 26.59 -7.96 9.58
CA LYS A 179 26.80 -8.81 8.39
C LYS A 179 25.61 -9.73 8.11
N THR A 180 25.16 -10.42 9.14
CA THR A 180 23.96 -11.27 9.10
C THR A 180 22.71 -10.49 8.67
N GLY A 181 22.53 -9.27 9.19
CA GLY A 181 21.39 -8.43 8.86
C GLY A 181 21.41 -7.97 7.40
N ALA A 182 22.58 -7.59 6.91
CA ALA A 182 22.81 -7.27 5.50
C ALA A 182 22.50 -8.46 4.58
N GLU A 183 22.98 -9.67 4.91
CA GLU A 183 22.68 -10.90 4.16
C GLU A 183 21.18 -11.19 4.10
N LEU A 184 20.47 -11.08 5.24
CA LEU A 184 19.02 -11.28 5.30
C LEU A 184 18.25 -10.24 4.49
N LEU A 185 18.67 -8.97 4.54
CA LEU A 185 18.07 -7.90 3.74
C LEU A 185 18.31 -8.11 2.25
N PHE A 186 19.51 -8.53 1.86
CA PHE A 186 19.84 -8.89 0.48
C PHE A 186 18.99 -10.06 -0.03
N GLU A 187 18.74 -11.07 0.82
CA GLU A 187 17.84 -12.16 0.48
C GLU A 187 16.42 -11.66 0.18
N VAL A 188 15.91 -10.70 0.96
CA VAL A 188 14.60 -10.07 0.69
C VAL A 188 14.60 -9.37 -0.67
N PHE A 189 15.63 -8.59 -1.02
CA PHE A 189 15.73 -7.96 -2.33
C PHE A 189 15.77 -8.99 -3.46
N SER A 190 16.59 -10.04 -3.30
CA SER A 190 16.74 -11.12 -4.27
C SER A 190 15.44 -11.88 -4.50
N GLN A 191 14.70 -12.20 -3.44
CA GLN A 191 13.40 -12.89 -3.54
C GLN A 191 12.33 -12.03 -4.21
N ARG A 192 12.46 -10.70 -4.15
CA ARG A 192 11.52 -9.75 -4.75
C ARG A 192 11.89 -9.35 -6.18
N TYR A 193 13.15 -9.51 -6.57
CA TYR A 193 13.63 -9.24 -7.92
C TYR A 193 12.73 -9.96 -8.95
N GLU A 194 12.23 -9.20 -9.92
CA GLU A 194 11.26 -9.66 -10.92
C GLU A 194 9.98 -10.32 -10.38
N ARG A 195 9.63 -10.16 -9.09
CA ARG A 195 8.39 -10.70 -8.50
C ARG A 195 7.51 -9.63 -7.85
N GLY A 196 8.11 -8.59 -7.29
CA GLY A 196 7.42 -7.46 -6.69
C GLY A 196 8.30 -6.21 -6.67
N SER A 197 7.68 -5.05 -6.66
CA SER A 197 8.43 -3.78 -6.73
C SER A 197 8.85 -3.32 -5.34
N THR A 198 9.98 -2.64 -5.28
CA THR A 198 10.52 -2.12 -4.03
C THR A 198 10.88 -0.65 -4.18
N ILE A 199 10.45 0.18 -3.25
CA ILE A 199 10.95 1.56 -3.11
C ILE A 199 11.98 1.55 -2.01
N VAL A 200 13.16 2.10 -2.29
CA VAL A 200 14.18 2.32 -1.26
C VAL A 200 14.45 3.80 -1.14
N THR A 201 14.56 4.31 0.09
CA THR A 201 15.10 5.64 0.35
C THR A 201 16.47 5.52 1.02
N SER A 202 17.42 6.35 0.60
CA SER A 202 18.75 6.40 1.22
C SER A 202 19.33 7.80 1.14
N ASN A 203 20.14 8.15 2.14
CA ASN A 203 21.00 9.32 2.12
C ASN A 203 22.43 9.00 1.64
N LEU A 204 22.76 7.72 1.47
CA LEU A 204 24.05 7.30 0.93
C LEU A 204 24.00 7.25 -0.60
N PRO A 205 25.06 7.73 -1.29
CA PRO A 205 25.33 7.40 -2.67
C PRO A 205 25.28 5.89 -2.92
N PHE A 206 24.93 5.48 -4.14
CA PHE A 206 24.72 4.06 -4.48
C PHE A 206 26.02 3.23 -4.34
N ASP A 207 27.16 3.83 -4.66
CA ASP A 207 28.51 3.27 -4.51
C ASP A 207 28.87 2.95 -3.05
N GLU A 208 28.35 3.73 -2.10
CA GLU A 208 28.55 3.50 -0.65
C GLU A 208 27.65 2.39 -0.08
N TRP A 209 26.70 1.85 -0.84
CA TRP A 209 25.87 0.74 -0.35
C TRP A 209 26.69 -0.53 -0.12
N THR A 210 27.82 -0.69 -0.80
CA THR A 210 28.77 -1.79 -0.55
C THR A 210 29.27 -1.81 0.89
N GLU A 211 29.39 -0.65 1.54
CA GLU A 211 29.76 -0.53 2.96
C GLU A 211 28.63 -1.01 3.89
N VAL A 212 27.37 -0.82 3.47
CA VAL A 212 26.19 -1.28 4.20
C VAL A 212 26.01 -2.80 4.09
N PHE A 213 26.28 -3.38 2.91
CA PHE A 213 26.13 -4.81 2.67
C PHE A 213 27.39 -5.64 2.94
N GLY A 214 28.54 -4.98 3.17
CA GLY A 214 29.78 -5.61 3.63
C GLY A 214 30.55 -6.41 2.57
N SER A 215 30.19 -6.33 1.28
CA SER A 215 30.99 -6.89 0.18
C SER A 215 30.57 -6.37 -1.20
N GLU A 216 31.52 -6.15 -2.12
CA GLU A 216 31.29 -5.85 -3.55
C GLU A 216 30.68 -7.02 -4.35
N ARG A 217 30.51 -8.20 -3.75
CA ARG A 217 30.15 -9.47 -4.44
C ARG A 217 28.82 -10.08 -4.03
N LEU A 218 27.99 -9.38 -3.25
CA LEU A 218 26.63 -9.81 -2.93
C LEU A 218 25.66 -9.28 -3.98
#